data_AF-A0A2W6MTC2-F1
#
_entry.id   AF-A0A2W6MTC2-F1
#
_cell.length_a   1.000
_cell.length_b   1.000
_cell.length_c   1.000
_cell.angle_alpha   90.00
_cell.angle_beta   90.00
_cell.angle_gamma   90.00
#
_symmetry.space_group_name_H-M   'P 1'
#
loop_
_entity.id
_entity.type
_entity.pdbx_description
1 polymer ?
#
loop_
_entity_poly.entity_id
_entity_poly.type
_entity_poly.pdbx_seq_one_letter_code
_entity_poly.pdbx_strand_id
1 'polypeptide(L)'
;MNEFDTQEEEKELAALSAEIEQIQASLEADFVGYAVENTTEEDENLFFDNRAEFYTRLLEKQNAFFEEKIANKQKRVGELQTSIQEKKTLGAVEAAKNEFLKANPNVDINALMQFFIEDLPPKVKASLEKLEPLEFFNALYKLFLEANDKKEELPQKLEGVSAEAQSNGGDDNPLNRY
;
A
#
# COMPACT_ATOMS: atom_id res chain seq x y z
N MET A 1 25.03 -0.39 0.76
CA MET A 1 23.93 -0.90 1.60
C MET A 1 22.81 -1.31 0.67
N ASN A 2 22.11 -2.41 0.97
CA ASN A 2 20.87 -2.76 0.27
C ASN A 2 19.77 -1.82 0.79
N GLU A 3 19.09 -1.10 -0.10
CA GLU A 3 18.08 -0.09 0.27
C GLU A 3 16.82 -0.69 0.93
N PHE A 4 16.59 -1.99 0.70
CA PHE A 4 15.48 -2.76 1.29
C PHE A 4 15.89 -3.58 2.51
N ASP A 5 17.11 -3.40 3.01
CA ASP A 5 17.56 -4.04 4.23
C ASP A 5 16.80 -3.47 5.44
N THR A 6 16.26 -4.37 6.26
CA THR A 6 15.40 -4.06 7.40
C THR A 6 15.96 -4.59 8.72
N GLN A 7 17.14 -5.21 8.73
CA GLN A 7 17.68 -5.91 9.91
C GLN A 7 17.80 -5.02 11.15
N GLU A 8 18.34 -3.81 11.02
CA GLU A 8 18.48 -2.88 12.15
C GLU A 8 17.13 -2.35 12.64
N GLU A 9 16.18 -2.10 11.73
CA GLU A 9 14.83 -1.65 12.08
C GLU A 9 14.04 -2.76 12.79
N GLU A 10 14.18 -4.01 12.35
CA GLU A 10 13.57 -5.17 13.02
C GLU A 10 14.13 -5.38 14.42
N LYS A 11 15.45 -5.17 14.59
CA LYS A 11 16.11 -5.24 15.90
C LYS A 11 15.63 -4.13 16.83
N GLU A 12 15.54 -2.89 16.32
CA GLU A 12 14.99 -1.77 17.08
C GLU A 12 13.52 -2.02 17.47
N LEU A 13 12.71 -2.51 16.53
CA LEU A 13 11.30 -2.84 16.77
C LEU A 13 11.14 -3.90 17.86
N ALA A 14 11.95 -4.96 17.83
CA ALA A 14 11.94 -6.01 18.83
C ALA A 14 12.33 -5.48 20.22
N ALA A 15 13.36 -4.64 20.29
CA ALA A 15 13.79 -4.01 21.54
C ALA A 15 12.70 -3.10 22.12
N LEU A 16 12.11 -2.21 21.31
CA LEU A 16 11.06 -1.30 21.76
C LEU A 16 9.79 -2.05 22.19
N SER A 17 9.44 -3.13 21.49
CA SER A 17 8.28 -3.94 21.83
C SER A 17 8.47 -4.64 23.18
N ALA A 18 9.67 -5.18 23.44
CA ALA A 18 10.02 -5.77 24.73
C ALA A 18 10.04 -4.72 25.87
N GLU A 19 10.58 -3.52 25.61
CA GLU A 19 10.54 -2.42 26.57
C GLU A 19 9.11 -2.01 26.92
N ILE A 20 8.22 -1.88 25.93
CA ILE A 20 6.82 -1.55 26.16
C ILE A 20 6.13 -2.63 27.00
N GLU A 21 6.36 -3.91 26.69
CA GLU A 21 5.79 -5.02 27.45
C GLU A 21 6.26 -5.01 28.91
N GLN A 22 7.55 -4.74 29.12
CA GLN A 22 8.11 -4.59 30.47
C GLN A 22 7.47 -3.42 31.22
N ILE A 23 7.35 -2.25 30.57
CA ILE A 23 6.70 -1.07 31.15
C ILE A 23 5.23 -1.36 31.49
N GLN A 24 4.53 -2.09 30.63
CA GLN A 24 3.14 -2.49 30.86
C GLN A 24 2.99 -3.43 32.06
N ALA A 25 3.97 -4.30 32.32
CA ALA A 25 3.93 -5.22 33.45
C ALA A 25 4.08 -4.52 34.81
N SER A 26 4.82 -3.41 34.89
CA SER A 26 5.01 -2.63 36.13
C SER A 26 4.18 -1.34 36.16
N LEU A 27 3.34 -1.11 35.15
CA LEU A 27 2.77 0.20 34.83
C LEU A 27 2.03 0.87 35.98
N GLU A 28 1.17 0.12 36.66
CA GLU A 28 0.37 0.62 37.77
C GLU A 28 1.24 0.94 38.99
N ALA A 29 2.22 0.08 39.28
CA ALA A 29 3.14 0.29 40.41
C ALA A 29 4.06 1.49 40.18
N ASP A 30 4.59 1.62 38.96
CA ASP A 30 5.44 2.74 38.57
C ASP A 30 4.65 4.05 38.54
N PHE A 31 3.39 4.01 38.09
CA PHE A 31 2.51 5.17 38.17
C PHE A 31 2.23 5.59 39.62
N VAL A 32 2.00 4.65 40.52
CA VAL A 32 1.80 4.97 41.94
C VAL A 32 3.03 5.68 42.52
N GLY A 33 4.24 5.17 42.24
CA GLY A 33 5.48 5.83 42.65
C GLY A 33 5.59 7.25 42.09
N TYR A 34 5.36 7.41 40.79
CA TYR A 34 5.35 8.71 40.13
C TYR A 34 4.30 9.66 40.75
N ALA A 35 3.09 9.18 41.00
CA ALA A 35 2.01 9.99 41.58
C ALA A 35 2.36 10.45 42.99
N VAL A 36 2.97 9.61 43.82
CA VAL A 36 3.43 9.99 45.16
C VAL A 36 4.51 11.08 45.09
N GLU A 37 5.47 10.95 44.18
CA GLU A 37 6.55 11.94 44.02
C GLU A 37 6.08 13.28 43.44
N ASN A 38 4.99 13.26 42.66
CA ASN A 38 4.50 14.43 41.91
C ASN A 38 3.19 15.01 42.46
N THR A 39 2.68 14.50 43.57
CA THR A 39 1.53 15.09 44.28
C THR A 39 2.04 16.12 45.28
N THR A 40 1.51 17.35 45.18
CA THR A 40 1.88 18.44 46.09
C THR A 40 0.99 18.47 47.32
N GLU A 41 1.37 19.20 48.38
CA GLU A 41 0.50 19.40 49.56
C GLU A 41 -0.85 20.06 49.17
N GLU A 42 -0.85 20.96 48.18
CA GLU A 42 -2.07 21.55 47.64
C GLU A 42 -2.96 20.47 46.99
N ASP A 43 -2.36 19.59 46.20
CA ASP A 43 -3.07 18.45 45.63
C ASP A 43 -3.67 17.56 46.74
N GLU A 44 -2.92 17.26 47.80
CA GLU A 44 -3.43 16.42 48.91
C GLU A 44 -4.61 17.06 49.64
N ASN A 45 -4.58 18.38 49.85
CA ASN A 45 -5.69 19.10 50.50
C ASN A 45 -6.98 19.00 49.68
N LEU A 46 -6.89 18.95 48.34
CA LEU A 46 -8.06 18.74 47.48
C LEU A 46 -8.79 17.43 47.80
N PHE A 47 -8.12 16.41 48.34
CA PHE A 47 -8.81 15.17 48.71
C PHE A 47 -9.95 15.43 49.72
N PHE A 48 -9.72 16.35 50.66
CA PHE A 48 -10.69 16.72 51.68
C PHE A 48 -11.58 17.89 51.25
N ASP A 49 -11.01 18.88 50.55
CA ASP A 49 -11.70 20.13 50.21
C ASP A 49 -12.54 20.02 48.94
N ASN A 50 -12.03 19.33 47.92
CA ASN A 50 -12.70 19.15 46.63
C ASN A 50 -12.27 17.85 45.95
N ARG A 51 -12.87 16.76 46.42
CA ARG A 51 -12.53 15.40 45.99
C ARG A 51 -12.65 15.16 44.48
N ALA A 52 -13.54 15.88 43.80
CA ALA A 52 -13.66 15.79 42.34
C ALA A 52 -12.40 16.34 41.65
N GLU A 53 -11.94 17.51 42.07
CA GLU A 53 -10.73 18.13 41.53
C GLU A 53 -9.49 17.28 41.83
N PHE A 54 -9.39 16.68 43.03
CA PHE A 54 -8.31 15.75 43.37
C PHE A 54 -8.17 14.62 42.34
N TYR A 55 -9.27 13.92 42.02
CA TYR A 55 -9.23 12.83 41.05
C TYR A 55 -8.95 13.32 39.62
N THR A 56 -9.41 14.52 39.24
CA THR A 56 -9.05 15.14 37.96
C THR A 56 -7.53 15.33 37.87
N ARG A 57 -6.89 15.91 38.90
CA ARG A 57 -5.44 16.10 38.93
C ARG A 57 -4.67 14.80 38.90
N LEU A 58 -5.15 13.77 39.59
CA LEU A 58 -4.54 12.44 39.54
C LEU A 58 -4.58 11.84 38.12
N LEU A 59 -5.69 12.00 37.41
CA LEU A 59 -5.83 11.55 36.02
C LEU A 59 -4.95 12.36 35.06
N GLU A 60 -4.80 13.67 35.26
CA GLU A 60 -3.84 14.49 34.50
C GLU A 60 -2.41 13.96 34.65
N LYS A 61 -2.00 13.66 35.89
CA LYS A 61 -0.68 13.07 36.17
C LYS A 61 -0.54 11.68 35.52
N GLN A 62 -1.59 10.87 35.55
CA GLN A 62 -1.61 9.57 34.88
C GLN A 62 -1.39 9.70 33.37
N ASN A 63 -2.10 10.62 32.72
CA ASN A 63 -1.95 10.86 31.28
C ASN A 63 -0.52 11.34 30.94
N ALA A 64 0.04 12.25 31.73
CA ALA A 64 1.42 12.72 31.54
C ALA A 64 2.44 11.56 31.68
N PHE A 65 2.26 10.69 32.68
CA PHE A 65 3.09 9.51 32.88
C PHE A 65 3.02 8.55 31.69
N PHE A 66 1.82 8.26 31.18
CA PHE A 66 1.65 7.42 29.99
C PHE A 66 2.26 8.04 28.74
N GLU A 67 2.10 9.35 28.55
CA GLU A 67 2.65 10.05 27.41
C GLU A 67 4.19 9.98 27.40
N GLU A 68 4.82 10.19 28.56
CA GLU A 68 6.26 10.11 28.71
C GLU A 68 6.80 8.69 28.52
N LYS A 69 6.18 7.69 29.16
CA LYS A 69 6.74 6.33 29.22
C LYS A 69 6.37 5.46 28.02
N ILE A 70 5.20 5.66 27.43
CA ILE A 70 4.62 4.74 26.44
C ILE A 70 4.41 5.42 25.08
N ALA A 71 3.79 6.61 25.03
CA ALA A 71 3.29 7.15 23.76
C ALA A 71 4.38 7.34 22.70
N ASN A 72 5.54 7.88 23.09
CA ASN A 72 6.67 8.06 22.19
C ASN A 72 7.22 6.74 21.63
N LYS A 73 7.26 5.69 22.47
CA LYS A 73 7.73 4.36 22.05
C LYS A 73 6.73 3.70 21.12
N GLN A 74 5.43 3.79 21.42
CA GLN A 74 4.36 3.27 20.55
C GLN A 74 4.35 3.95 19.18
N LYS A 75 4.55 5.28 19.16
CA LYS A 75 4.70 6.03 17.91
C LYS A 75 5.86 5.49 17.08
N ARG A 76 7.04 5.32 17.69
CA ARG A 76 8.23 4.78 17.02
C ARG A 76 8.01 3.35 16.51
N VAL A 77 7.32 2.50 17.28
CA VAL A 77 6.93 1.15 16.85
C VAL A 77 6.09 1.21 15.57
N GLY A 78 5.07 2.10 15.52
CA GLY A 78 4.24 2.25 14.33
C GLY A 78 5.01 2.74 13.10
N GLU A 79 5.94 3.69 13.28
CA GLU A 79 6.84 4.16 12.23
C GLU A 79 7.73 3.03 11.69
N LEU A 80 8.35 2.25 12.58
CA LEU A 80 9.20 1.12 12.21
C LEU A 80 8.42 0.03 11.47
N GLN A 81 7.24 -0.35 11.97
CA GLN A 81 6.38 -1.32 11.31
C GLN A 81 6.01 -0.90 9.89
N THR A 82 5.66 0.38 9.71
CA THR A 82 5.33 0.94 8.40
C THR A 82 6.54 0.88 7.46
N SER A 83 7.69 1.38 7.92
CA SER A 83 8.92 1.40 7.11
C SER A 83 9.40 0.01 6.71
N ILE A 84 9.39 -0.95 7.65
CA ILE A 84 9.76 -2.35 7.39
C ILE A 84 8.82 -2.95 6.36
N GLN A 85 7.51 -2.75 6.52
CA GLN A 85 6.52 -3.30 5.58
C GLN A 85 6.69 -2.73 4.18
N GLU A 86 6.89 -1.41 4.06
CA GLU A 86 7.15 -0.76 2.78
C GLU A 86 8.43 -1.30 2.11
N LYS A 87 9.54 -1.37 2.85
CA LYS A 87 10.82 -1.89 2.34
C LYS A 87 10.73 -3.35 1.92
N LYS A 88 10.07 -4.20 2.71
CA LYS A 88 9.87 -5.62 2.35
C LYS A 88 9.02 -5.76 1.09
N THR A 89 7.95 -4.97 0.98
CA THR A 89 7.07 -5.00 -0.19
C THR A 89 7.82 -4.57 -1.45
N LEU A 90 8.50 -3.41 -1.40
CA LEU A 90 9.29 -2.91 -2.53
C LEU A 90 10.46 -3.84 -2.88
N GLY A 91 11.16 -4.36 -1.86
CA GLY A 91 12.25 -5.31 -2.05
C GLY A 91 11.80 -6.61 -2.70
N ALA A 92 10.61 -7.12 -2.37
CA ALA A 92 10.03 -8.30 -3.02
C ALA A 92 9.70 -8.03 -4.50
N VAL A 93 9.15 -6.85 -4.81
CA VAL A 93 8.89 -6.43 -6.20
C VAL A 93 10.19 -6.31 -6.99
N GLU A 94 11.21 -5.67 -6.42
CA GLU A 94 12.52 -5.51 -7.07
C GLU A 94 13.21 -6.86 -7.29
N ALA A 95 13.17 -7.75 -6.31
CA ALA A 95 13.70 -9.10 -6.43
C ALA A 95 13.00 -9.89 -7.55
N ALA A 96 11.67 -9.83 -7.60
CA ALA A 96 10.88 -10.50 -8.63
C ALA A 96 11.12 -9.92 -10.03
N LYS A 97 11.25 -8.59 -10.16
CA LYS A 97 11.63 -7.93 -11.41
C LYS A 97 12.98 -8.45 -11.90
N ASN A 98 13.97 -8.50 -11.02
CA ASN A 98 15.31 -8.97 -11.35
C ASN A 98 15.33 -10.47 -11.70
N GLU A 99 14.52 -11.30 -11.02
CA GLU A 99 14.36 -12.71 -11.37
C GLU A 99 13.69 -12.89 -12.74
N PHE A 100 12.60 -12.16 -13.00
CA PHE A 100 11.92 -12.17 -14.29
C PHE A 100 12.85 -11.77 -15.44
N LEU A 101 13.66 -10.72 -15.28
CA LEU A 101 14.61 -10.25 -16.29
C LEU A 101 15.77 -11.22 -16.51
N LYS A 102 16.20 -11.98 -15.48
CA LYS A 102 17.17 -13.06 -15.66
C LYS A 102 16.62 -14.17 -16.56
N ALA A 103 15.34 -14.50 -16.42
CA ALA A 103 14.67 -15.49 -17.26
C ALA A 103 14.31 -14.95 -18.65
N ASN A 104 14.08 -13.63 -18.77
CA ASN A 104 13.63 -12.96 -19.99
C ASN A 104 14.53 -11.74 -20.32
N PRO A 105 15.81 -11.97 -20.69
CA PRO A 105 16.80 -10.90 -20.79
C PRO A 105 16.53 -9.89 -21.92
N ASN A 106 15.71 -10.24 -22.89
CA ASN A 106 15.38 -9.38 -24.03
C ASN A 106 14.10 -8.56 -23.81
N VAL A 107 13.45 -8.70 -22.66
CA VAL A 107 12.20 -7.98 -22.38
C VAL A 107 12.53 -6.56 -21.92
N ASP A 108 11.93 -5.58 -22.59
CA ASP A 108 11.89 -4.20 -22.11
C ASP A 108 10.83 -4.08 -21.02
N ILE A 109 11.28 -3.98 -19.77
CA ILE A 109 10.40 -3.87 -18.61
C ILE A 109 9.53 -2.60 -18.66
N ASN A 110 10.03 -1.51 -19.26
CA ASN A 110 9.26 -0.27 -19.35
C ASN A 110 8.09 -0.44 -20.31
N ALA A 111 8.32 -1.07 -21.46
CA ALA A 111 7.26 -1.39 -22.41
C ALA A 111 6.22 -2.35 -21.80
N LEU A 112 6.67 -3.33 -21.01
CA LEU A 112 5.78 -4.26 -20.32
C LEU A 112 4.89 -3.56 -19.30
N MET A 113 5.47 -2.66 -18.50
CA MET A 113 4.71 -1.86 -17.52
C MET A 113 3.81 -0.83 -18.18
N GLN A 114 4.21 -0.25 -19.32
CA GLN A 114 3.36 0.64 -20.10
C GLN A 114 2.12 -0.10 -20.63
N PHE A 115 2.30 -1.31 -21.16
CA PHE A 115 1.18 -2.17 -21.56
C PHE A 115 0.19 -2.42 -20.40
N PHE A 116 0.70 -2.68 -19.19
CA PHE A 116 -0.15 -2.79 -18.00
C PHE A 116 -0.92 -1.50 -17.69
N ILE A 117 -0.29 -0.34 -17.80
CA ILE A 117 -0.88 0.95 -17.46
C ILE A 117 -1.86 1.45 -18.54
N GLU A 118 -1.56 1.25 -19.80
CA GLU A 118 -2.27 1.90 -20.91
C GLU A 118 -3.22 0.96 -21.64
N ASP A 119 -2.83 -0.31 -21.84
CA ASP A 119 -3.51 -1.20 -22.78
C ASP A 119 -4.43 -2.22 -22.11
N LEU A 120 -4.25 -2.52 -20.81
CA LEU A 120 -5.07 -3.50 -20.12
C LEU A 120 -6.40 -2.95 -19.57
N PRO A 121 -7.53 -3.69 -19.69
CA PRO A 121 -8.78 -3.31 -19.05
C PRO A 121 -8.69 -3.33 -17.51
N PRO A 122 -9.43 -2.46 -16.79
CA PRO A 122 -9.36 -2.37 -15.32
C PRO A 122 -9.59 -3.71 -14.60
N LYS A 123 -10.50 -4.55 -15.10
CA LYS A 123 -10.79 -5.86 -14.52
C LYS A 123 -9.60 -6.82 -14.60
N VAL A 124 -8.80 -6.72 -15.67
CA VAL A 124 -7.59 -7.53 -15.86
C VAL A 124 -6.49 -7.02 -14.94
N LYS A 125 -6.28 -5.70 -14.87
CA LYS A 125 -5.30 -5.08 -13.94
C LYS A 125 -5.55 -5.51 -12.50
N ALA A 126 -6.80 -5.39 -12.02
CA ALA A 126 -7.18 -5.79 -10.68
C ALA A 126 -7.03 -7.30 -10.41
N SER A 127 -6.95 -8.13 -11.45
CA SER A 127 -6.65 -9.56 -11.31
C SER A 127 -5.16 -9.81 -11.22
N LEU A 128 -4.35 -9.05 -11.97
CA LEU A 128 -2.89 -9.10 -11.92
C LEU A 128 -2.33 -8.54 -10.61
N GLU A 129 -2.88 -7.44 -10.10
CA GLU A 129 -2.46 -6.79 -8.84
C GLU A 129 -2.60 -7.67 -7.59
N LYS A 130 -3.35 -8.78 -7.68
CA LYS A 130 -3.53 -9.75 -6.59
C LYS A 130 -2.48 -10.86 -6.60
N LEU A 131 -1.69 -10.96 -7.67
CA LEU A 131 -0.69 -11.99 -7.83
C LEU A 131 0.56 -11.63 -7.04
N GLU A 132 1.31 -12.65 -6.63
CA GLU A 132 2.64 -12.44 -6.07
C GLU A 132 3.55 -11.77 -7.11
N PRO A 133 4.55 -10.97 -6.71
CA PRO A 133 5.28 -10.10 -7.64
C PRO A 133 5.89 -10.82 -8.85
N LEU A 134 6.45 -12.03 -8.67
CA LEU A 134 7.01 -12.81 -9.78
C LEU A 134 5.91 -13.36 -10.71
N GLU A 135 4.79 -13.81 -10.15
CA GLU A 135 3.64 -14.27 -10.91
C GLU A 135 3.01 -13.13 -11.71
N PHE A 136 2.95 -11.93 -11.13
CA PHE A 136 2.54 -10.70 -11.80
C PHE A 136 3.34 -10.47 -13.08
N PHE A 137 4.68 -10.42 -12.99
CA PHE A 137 5.52 -10.16 -14.17
C PHE A 137 5.37 -11.26 -15.23
N ASN A 138 5.32 -12.53 -14.82
CA ASN A 138 5.14 -13.65 -15.73
C ASN A 138 3.77 -13.64 -16.42
N ALA A 139 2.69 -13.34 -15.70
CA ALA A 139 1.34 -13.27 -16.26
C ALA A 139 1.19 -12.06 -17.20
N LEU A 140 1.73 -10.91 -16.81
CA LEU A 140 1.74 -9.71 -17.63
C LEU A 140 2.50 -9.94 -18.94
N TYR A 141 3.64 -10.62 -18.89
CA TYR A 141 4.43 -10.94 -20.08
C TYR A 141 3.69 -11.87 -21.05
N LYS A 142 2.99 -12.90 -20.54
CA LYS A 142 2.15 -13.76 -21.39
C LYS A 142 1.08 -12.96 -22.14
N LEU A 143 0.37 -12.07 -21.44
CA LEU A 143 -0.63 -11.20 -22.06
C LEU A 143 -0.02 -10.25 -23.09
N PHE A 144 1.18 -9.74 -22.82
CA PHE A 144 1.91 -8.88 -23.75
C PHE A 144 2.29 -9.61 -25.05
N LEU A 145 2.76 -10.86 -24.95
CA LEU A 145 3.04 -11.71 -26.11
C LEU A 145 1.77 -12.00 -26.91
N GLU A 146 0.68 -12.44 -26.25
CA GLU A 146 -0.60 -12.72 -26.91
C GLU A 146 -1.18 -11.49 -27.64
N ALA A 147 -0.99 -10.29 -27.08
CA ALA A 147 -1.44 -9.06 -27.69
C ALA A 147 -0.61 -8.67 -28.92
N ASN A 148 0.69 -8.96 -28.91
CA ASN A 148 1.58 -8.70 -30.04
C ASN A 148 1.44 -9.75 -31.15
N ASP A 149 1.27 -11.03 -30.81
CA ASP A 149 0.98 -12.09 -31.79
C ASP A 149 -0.33 -11.82 -32.54
N LYS A 150 -1.36 -11.31 -31.83
CA LYS A 150 -2.64 -10.91 -32.46
C LYS A 150 -2.56 -9.65 -33.32
N LYS A 151 -1.51 -8.82 -33.19
CA LYS A 151 -1.30 -7.66 -34.07
C LYS A 151 -0.77 -8.06 -35.45
N GLU A 152 -0.13 -9.23 -35.59
CA GLU A 152 0.36 -9.72 -36.89
C GLU A 152 -0.72 -10.39 -37.76
N GLU A 153 -1.86 -10.80 -37.20
CA GLU A 153 -2.93 -11.52 -37.93
C GLU A 153 -4.07 -10.66 -38.50
N LEU A 154 -3.96 -9.32 -38.53
CA LEU A 154 -5.00 -8.51 -39.17
C LEU A 154 -4.88 -8.63 -40.72
N PRO A 155 -5.87 -9.20 -41.44
CA PRO A 155 -5.84 -9.22 -42.90
C PRO A 155 -5.82 -7.78 -43.39
N GLN A 156 -4.87 -7.46 -44.28
CA GLN A 156 -4.87 -6.19 -45.01
C GLN A 156 -6.28 -5.97 -45.57
N LYS A 157 -6.90 -4.84 -45.20
CA LYS A 157 -8.17 -4.42 -45.78
C LYS A 157 -8.01 -4.51 -47.30
N LEU A 158 -8.79 -5.37 -47.95
CA LEU A 158 -8.97 -5.32 -49.39
C LEU A 158 -9.29 -3.87 -49.75
N GLU A 159 -8.39 -3.22 -50.46
CA GLU A 159 -8.71 -2.00 -51.21
C GLU A 159 -9.88 -2.36 -52.12
N GLY A 160 -11.05 -1.85 -51.79
CA GLY A 160 -12.21 -1.92 -52.67
C GLY A 160 -11.84 -1.21 -53.96
N VAL A 161 -11.61 -1.98 -55.01
CA VAL A 161 -11.54 -1.47 -56.38
C VAL A 161 -12.91 -0.89 -56.70
N SER A 162 -13.07 0.41 -56.49
CA SER A 162 -14.22 1.16 -56.98
C SER A 162 -14.10 1.25 -58.50
N ALA A 163 -14.67 0.29 -59.21
CA ALA A 163 -14.96 0.44 -60.62
C ALA A 163 -16.07 1.50 -60.76
N GLU A 164 -15.72 2.63 -61.34
CA GLU A 164 -16.65 3.67 -61.75
C GLU A 164 -17.58 3.13 -62.84
N ALA A 165 -18.88 3.32 -62.65
CA ALA A 165 -19.84 3.39 -63.77
C ALA A 165 -20.89 4.46 -63.45
N GLN A 166 -20.86 5.52 -64.25
CA GLN A 166 -21.75 6.67 -64.21
C GLN A 166 -23.18 6.35 -64.70
N SER A 167 -24.11 7.12 -64.14
CA SER A 167 -25.23 7.81 -64.79
C SER A 167 -26.62 7.16 -64.93
N ASN A 168 -27.57 8.00 -64.50
CA ASN A 168 -28.92 8.27 -65.02
C ASN A 168 -30.11 7.38 -64.64
N GLY A 169 -30.99 7.98 -63.81
CA GLY A 169 -32.36 8.28 -64.23
C GLY A 169 -33.47 7.41 -63.66
N GLY A 170 -34.49 8.05 -63.07
CA GLY A 170 -35.84 7.50 -62.96
C GLY A 170 -36.34 7.30 -61.54
N ASP A 171 -37.17 8.26 -61.10
CA ASP A 171 -38.48 8.07 -60.45
C ASP A 171 -38.83 6.64 -59.99
N ASP A 172 -39.10 6.47 -58.69
CA ASP A 172 -40.43 6.14 -58.16
C ASP A 172 -40.27 5.60 -56.72
N ASN A 173 -41.05 6.13 -55.79
CA ASN A 173 -41.08 5.74 -54.38
C ASN A 173 -42.42 5.04 -54.09
N PRO A 174 -42.46 3.71 -54.03
CA PRO A 174 -43.63 2.99 -53.57
C PRO A 174 -43.25 2.22 -52.30
N LEU A 175 -43.61 2.73 -51.13
CA LEU A 175 -44.01 1.93 -49.95
C LEU A 175 -44.44 2.80 -48.75
N ASN A 176 -45.10 3.93 -49.02
CA ASN A 176 -46.00 4.57 -48.05
C ASN A 176 -47.44 4.18 -48.39
N ARG A 177 -47.87 2.96 -48.03
CA ARG A 177 -49.29 2.58 -48.01
C ARG A 177 -49.59 1.53 -46.93
N TYR A 178 -50.46 1.96 -46.02
CA TYR A 178 -51.18 1.28 -44.92
C TYR A 178 -50.47 1.16 -43.58
#